data_AF-A0A1V5LZ97-F1
#
_entry.id   AF-A0A1V5LZ97-F1
#
_cell.length_a   1.000
_cell.length_b   1.000
_cell.length_c   1.000
_cell.angle_alpha   90.00
_cell.angle_beta   90.00
_cell.angle_gamma   90.00
#
_symmetry.space_group_name_H-M   'P 1'
#
loop_
_entity.id
_entity.type
_entity.pdbx_description
1 polymer ?
#
loop_
_entity_poly.entity_id
_entity_poly.type
_entity_poly.pdbx_seq_one_letter_code
_entity_poly.pdbx_strand_id
1 'polypeptide(L)'
;MVLDEERLEKTYKSYVVEQFMASQASLSKKLEDQRSLMFQQAVGELFTDKQKDLMFKVMNHQSLTKTEREYYSRVVKPRLKALRNPDLQTMAATLLGY
;
A
#
# COMPACT_ATOMS: atom_id res chain seq x y z
N MET A 1 -23.09 41.66 26.23
CA MET A 1 -22.40 41.00 25.10
C MET A 1 -23.48 40.30 24.29
N VAL A 2 -23.89 40.89 23.17
CA VAL A 2 -24.83 40.24 22.26
C VAL A 2 -24.04 39.20 21.49
N LEU A 3 -24.45 37.93 21.60
CA LEU A 3 -23.94 36.87 20.73
C LEU A 3 -24.34 37.23 19.31
N ASP A 4 -23.34 37.60 18.51
CA ASP A 4 -23.50 37.88 17.09
C ASP A 4 -23.80 36.55 16.38
N GLU A 5 -25.06 36.38 15.99
CA GLU A 5 -25.60 35.16 15.39
C GLU A 5 -24.82 34.76 14.14
N GLU A 6 -24.39 35.73 13.33
CA GLU A 6 -23.57 35.48 12.15
C GLU A 6 -22.19 34.92 12.50
N ARG A 7 -21.59 35.41 13.61
CA ARG A 7 -20.30 34.87 14.10
C ARG A 7 -20.46 33.46 14.62
N LEU A 8 -21.56 33.17 15.33
CA LEU A 8 -21.82 31.83 15.85
C LEU A 8 -22.05 30.83 14.72
N GLU A 9 -22.85 31.19 13.71
CA GLU A 9 -23.11 30.36 12.54
C GLU A 9 -21.82 30.10 11.76
N LYS A 10 -21.00 31.14 11.55
CA LYS A 10 -19.72 31.03 10.87
C LYS A 10 -18.75 30.11 11.62
N THR A 11 -18.60 30.30 12.93
CA THR A 11 -17.73 29.45 13.76
C THR A 11 -18.21 28.00 13.77
N TYR A 12 -19.52 27.77 13.87
CA TYR A 12 -20.08 26.42 13.82
C TYR A 12 -19.83 25.74 12.47
N LYS A 13 -20.09 26.44 11.36
CA LYS A 13 -19.81 25.92 10.00
C LYS A 13 -18.33 25.58 9.84
N SER A 14 -17.42 26.47 10.27
CA SER A 14 -15.98 26.19 10.22
C SER A 14 -15.61 24.95 11.05
N TYR A 15 -16.12 24.84 12.28
CA TYR A 15 -15.84 23.69 13.14
C TYR A 15 -16.34 22.37 12.54
N VAL A 16 -17.57 22.33 12.01
CA VAL A 16 -18.13 21.12 11.40
C VAL A 16 -17.34 20.72 10.14
N VAL A 17 -16.94 21.69 9.32
CA VAL A 17 -16.09 21.45 8.15
C VAL A 17 -14.73 20.90 8.58
N GLU A 18 -14.08 21.50 9.57
CA GLU A 18 -12.79 21.03 10.11
C GLU A 18 -12.90 19.60 10.68
N GLN A 19 -13.95 19.31 11.44
CA GLN A 19 -14.18 17.99 12.02
C GLN A 19 -14.47 16.93 10.93
N PHE A 20 -15.24 17.30 9.90
CA PHE A 20 -15.49 16.43 8.75
C PHE A 20 -14.20 16.13 7.99
N MET A 21 -13.40 17.16 7.70
CA MET A 21 -12.09 17.01 7.03
C MET A 21 -11.12 16.16 7.86
N ALA A 22 -11.06 16.38 9.17
CA ALA A 22 -10.24 15.57 10.08
C ALA A 22 -10.69 14.10 10.12
N SER A 23 -12.00 13.85 10.16
CA SER A 23 -12.55 12.49 10.13
C SER A 23 -12.24 11.80 8.80
N GLN A 24 -12.40 12.50 7.67
CA GLN A 24 -12.09 11.99 6.34
C GLN A 24 -10.59 11.67 6.21
N ALA A 25 -9.72 12.58 6.67
CA ALA A 25 -8.27 12.36 6.68
C ALA A 25 -7.85 11.18 7.58
N SER A 26 -8.53 11.00 8.72
CA SER A 26 -8.26 9.85 9.59
C SER A 26 -8.69 8.52 8.96
N LEU A 27 -9.82 8.53 8.24
CA LEU A 27 -10.34 7.35 7.56
C LEU A 27 -9.47 6.97 6.37
N SER A 28 -9.05 7.94 5.56
CA SER A 28 -8.14 7.71 4.44
C SER A 28 -6.80 7.16 4.92
N LYS A 29 -6.25 7.71 6.01
CA LYS A 29 -5.03 7.19 6.64
C LYS A 29 -5.20 5.74 7.12
N LYS A 30 -6.29 5.42 7.83
CA LYS A 30 -6.56 4.04 8.27
C LYS A 30 -6.66 3.06 7.09
N LEU A 31 -7.29 3.48 6.00
CA LEU A 31 -7.38 2.67 4.79
C LEU A 31 -6.00 2.44 4.15
N GLU A 32 -5.17 3.48 4.10
CA GLU A 32 -3.79 3.38 3.60
C GLU A 32 -2.92 2.47 4.46
N ASP A 33 -3.03 2.58 5.79
CA ASP A 33 -2.33 1.73 6.75
C ASP A 33 -2.76 0.26 6.59
N GLN A 34 -4.07 0.00 6.45
CA GLN A 34 -4.59 -1.34 6.23
C GLN A 34 -4.10 -1.92 4.89
N ARG A 35 -4.15 -1.16 3.80
CA ARG A 35 -3.64 -1.59 2.49
C ARG A 35 -2.15 -1.91 2.55
N SER A 36 -1.38 -1.08 3.24
CA SER A 36 0.05 -1.27 3.43
C SER A 36 0.33 -2.55 4.22
N LEU A 37 -0.40 -2.79 5.31
CA LEU A 37 -0.27 -4.01 6.11
C LEU A 37 -0.57 -5.27 5.30
N MET A 38 -1.70 -5.28 4.58
CA MET A 38 -2.09 -6.41 3.73
C MET A 38 -1.06 -6.69 2.63
N PHE A 39 -0.51 -5.63 2.04
CA PHE A 39 0.57 -5.76 1.05
C PHE A 39 1.84 -6.37 1.68
N GLN A 40 2.28 -5.86 2.84
CA GLN A 40 3.47 -6.39 3.52
C GLN A 40 3.32 -7.87 3.87
N GLN A 41 2.13 -8.28 4.33
CA GLN A 41 1.82 -9.69 4.59
C GLN A 41 1.91 -10.53 3.31
N ALA A 42 1.21 -10.13 2.25
CA ALA A 42 1.20 -10.86 0.98
C ALA A 42 2.60 -10.99 0.35
N VAL A 43 3.43 -9.95 0.43
CA VAL A 43 4.81 -10.00 -0.04
C VAL A 43 5.66 -10.94 0.83
N GLY A 44 5.42 -10.96 2.15
CA GLY A 44 6.10 -11.86 3.09
C GLY A 44 5.85 -13.34 2.84
N GLU A 45 4.66 -13.72 2.37
CA GLU A 45 4.33 -15.10 1.99
C GLU A 45 5.12 -15.59 0.76
N LEU A 46 5.49 -14.69 -0.13
CA LEU A 46 6.06 -15.02 -1.45
C LEU A 46 7.57 -14.80 -1.53
N PHE A 47 8.10 -13.88 -0.72
CA PHE A 47 9.46 -13.38 -0.84
C PHE A 47 10.16 -13.32 0.52
N THR A 48 11.39 -13.83 0.55
CA THR A 48 12.26 -13.70 1.73
C THR A 48 12.72 -12.26 1.91
N ASP A 49 13.20 -11.90 3.11
CA ASP A 49 13.73 -10.55 3.38
C ASP A 49 14.79 -10.13 2.37
N LYS A 50 15.73 -11.02 2.04
CA LYS A 50 16.76 -10.74 1.03
C LYS A 50 16.17 -10.50 -0.37
N GLN A 51 15.09 -11.17 -0.72
CA GLN A 51 14.42 -10.97 -2.01
C GLN A 51 13.67 -9.64 -2.05
N LYS A 52 13.00 -9.28 -0.95
CA LYS A 52 12.33 -7.97 -0.78
C LYS A 52 13.34 -6.83 -0.90
N ASP A 53 14.49 -6.93 -0.24
CA ASP A 53 15.56 -5.94 -0.35
C ASP A 53 16.00 -5.70 -1.80
N LEU A 54 16.17 -6.78 -2.57
CA LEU A 54 16.56 -6.68 -3.98
C LEU A 54 15.47 -6.04 -4.83
N MET A 55 14.20 -6.33 -4.54
CA MET A 55 13.07 -5.69 -5.21
C MET A 55 13.06 -4.18 -4.94
N PHE A 56 13.22 -3.77 -3.67
CA PHE A 56 13.29 -2.36 -3.30
C PHE A 56 14.48 -1.64 -3.93
N LYS A 57 15.67 -2.27 -3.96
CA LYS A 57 16.83 -1.73 -4.67
C LYS A 57 16.50 -1.46 -6.14
N VAL A 58 15.89 -2.43 -6.82
CA VAL A 58 15.52 -2.29 -8.24
C VAL A 58 14.45 -1.21 -8.45
N MET A 59 13.41 -1.16 -7.61
CA MET A 59 12.36 -0.13 -7.69
C MET A 59 12.92 1.28 -7.49
N ASN A 60 13.90 1.43 -6.61
CA ASN A 60 14.56 2.71 -6.32
C ASN A 60 15.75 3.00 -7.27
N HIS A 61 15.88 2.25 -8.37
CA HIS A 61 16.97 2.39 -9.35
C HIS A 61 18.39 2.29 -8.76
N GLN A 62 18.54 1.59 -7.64
CA GLN A 62 19.83 1.36 -7.00
C GLN A 62 20.62 0.26 -7.71
N SER A 63 21.94 0.40 -7.74
CA SER A 63 22.83 -0.57 -8.36
C SER A 63 22.88 -1.88 -7.58
N LEU A 64 22.62 -3.00 -8.26
CA LEU A 64 22.86 -4.34 -7.75
C LEU A 64 24.31 -4.76 -8.01
N THR A 65 24.93 -5.39 -7.02
CA THR A 65 26.21 -6.10 -7.21
C THR A 65 26.04 -7.26 -8.21
N LYS A 66 27.16 -7.82 -8.70
CA LYS A 66 27.13 -8.95 -9.65
C LYS A 66 26.29 -10.12 -9.13
N THR A 67 26.55 -10.54 -7.89
CA THR A 67 25.85 -11.66 -7.24
C THR A 67 24.38 -11.36 -7.00
N GLU A 68 24.06 -10.14 -6.56
CA GLU A 68 22.68 -9.71 -6.36
C GLU A 68 21.88 -9.68 -7.66
N ARG A 69 22.50 -9.23 -8.76
CA ARG A 69 21.89 -9.21 -10.09
C ARG A 69 21.64 -10.62 -10.62
N GLU A 70 22.59 -11.53 -10.42
CA GLU A 70 22.42 -12.94 -10.78
C GLU A 70 21.28 -13.57 -9.98
N TYR A 71 21.27 -13.38 -8.65
CA TYR A 71 20.21 -13.90 -7.78
C TYR A 71 18.84 -13.31 -8.12
N TYR A 72 18.76 -11.99 -8.32
CA TYR A 72 17.53 -11.34 -8.77
C TYR A 72 17.03 -11.94 -10.10
N SER A 73 17.93 -12.13 -11.06
CA SER A 73 17.57 -12.63 -12.40
C SER A 73 17.13 -14.08 -12.39
N ARG A 74 17.74 -14.92 -11.55
CA ARG A 74 17.45 -16.36 -11.46
C ARG A 74 16.27 -16.69 -10.55
N VAL A 75 16.02 -15.90 -9.51
CA VAL A 75 15.04 -16.25 -8.47
C VAL A 75 13.88 -15.25 -8.42
N VAL A 76 14.17 -13.96 -8.24
CA VAL A 76 13.13 -12.94 -7.99
C VAL A 76 12.34 -12.63 -9.27
N LYS A 77 13.02 -12.38 -10.39
CA LYS A 77 12.40 -12.00 -11.66
C LYS A 77 11.44 -13.08 -12.20
N PRO A 78 11.77 -14.38 -12.18
CA PRO A 78 10.81 -15.42 -12.57
C PRO A 78 9.56 -15.48 -11.69
N ARG A 79 9.69 -15.31 -10.36
CA ARG A 79 8.54 -15.25 -9.44
C ARG A 79 7.63 -14.06 -9.75
N LEU A 80 8.20 -12.87 -9.98
CA LEU A 80 7.43 -11.69 -10.39
C LEU A 80 6.72 -11.88 -11.73
N LYS A 81 7.34 -12.59 -12.68
CA LYS A 81 6.68 -12.97 -13.93
C LYS A 81 5.51 -13.93 -13.70
N ALA A 82 5.69 -14.94 -12.84
CA ALA A 82 4.63 -15.88 -12.49
C ALA A 82 3.44 -15.17 -11.84
N LEU A 83 3.67 -14.23 -10.92
CA LEU A 83 2.61 -13.44 -10.30
C LEU A 83 1.78 -12.60 -11.29
N ARG A 84 2.36 -12.25 -12.44
CA ARG A 84 1.67 -11.53 -13.52
C ARG A 84 0.96 -12.46 -14.51
N ASN A 85 1.10 -13.78 -14.38
CA ASN A 85 0.44 -14.73 -15.28
C ASN A 85 -1.06 -14.81 -14.93
N PRO A 86 -1.97 -14.50 -15.87
CA PRO A 86 -3.40 -14.47 -15.60
C PRO A 86 -4.00 -15.86 -15.33
N ASP A 87 -3.45 -16.92 -15.94
CA ASP A 87 -3.91 -18.29 -15.71
C ASP A 87 -3.59 -18.74 -14.28
N LEU A 88 -2.41 -18.38 -13.78
CA LEU A 88 -2.02 -18.63 -12.39
C LEU A 88 -2.92 -17.86 -11.41
N GLN A 89 -3.25 -16.60 -11.72
CA GLN A 89 -4.19 -15.81 -10.90
C GLN A 89 -5.59 -16.43 -10.88
N THR A 90 -6.07 -16.88 -12.04
CA THR A 90 -7.38 -17.54 -12.19
C THR A 90 -7.41 -18.85 -11.42
N MET A 91 -6.33 -19.64 -11.50
CA MET A 91 -6.17 -20.88 -10.74
C MET A 91 -6.22 -20.61 -9.24
N ALA A 92 -5.50 -19.60 -8.74
CA ALA A 92 -5.52 -19.23 -7.34
C ALA A 92 -6.93 -18.80 -6.87
N ALA A 93 -7.64 -17.98 -7.66
CA ALA A 93 -9.01 -17.57 -7.35
C ALA A 93 -9.96 -18.78 -7.27
N THR A 94 -9.88 -19.68 -8.25
CA THR A 94 -10.70 -20.89 -8.32
C THR A 94 -10.47 -21.80 -7.10
N LEU A 95 -9.21 -22.02 -6.72
CA LEU A 95 -8.85 -22.91 -5.61
C LEU A 95 -9.22 -22.33 -4.23
N LEU A 96 -9.23 -21.01 -4.10
CA LEU A 96 -9.56 -20.31 -2.85
C LEU A 96 -11.05 -19.94 -2.75
N GLY A 97 -11.86 -20.26 -3.77
CA GLY A 97 -13.31 -20.06 -3.77
C GLY A 97 -13.74 -18.59 -3.87
N TYR A 98 -12.94 -17.74 -4.52
CA TYR A 98 -13.32 -16.36 -4.84
C TYR A 98 -14.19 -16.27 -6.09
#